data_AF-A0AAV0T257-F1
#
_entry.id   AF-A0AAV0T257-F1
#
_cell.length_a   1.000
_cell.length_b   1.000
_cell.length_c   1.000
_cell.angle_alpha   90.00
_cell.angle_beta   90.00
_cell.angle_gamma   90.00
#
_symmetry.space_group_name_H-M   'P 1'
#
loop_
_entity.id
_entity.type
_entity.pdbx_description
1 polymer ?
#
loop_
_entity_poly.entity_id
_entity_poly.type
_entity_poly.pdbx_seq_one_letter_code
_entity_poly.pdbx_strand_id
1 'polypeptide(L)'
;MTAPKVGRLQGELHRAHVREKGNVRSHLHKLFDIRNQLADLSSHVNDLQMVDRMLRSLPALTRYDELRRKVLLSSDMTKYTPELLREIIITAESRNEDLDGNIFGL
;
A
#
# COMPACT_ATOMS: atom_id res chain seq x y z
N MET A 1 -13.26 -21.64 15.83
CA MET A 1 -11.77 -21.64 15.84
C MET A 1 -11.23 -20.56 14.88
N THR A 2 -11.48 -19.28 15.15
CA THR A 2 -11.13 -18.15 14.26
C THR A 2 -9.82 -17.43 14.65
N ALA A 3 -9.41 -17.50 15.91
CA ALA A 3 -8.21 -16.81 16.42
C ALA A 3 -6.88 -17.16 15.71
N PRO A 4 -6.57 -18.43 15.37
CA PRO A 4 -5.33 -18.76 14.66
C PRO A 4 -5.26 -18.14 13.25
N LYS A 5 -6.41 -18.04 12.57
CA LYS A 5 -6.51 -17.46 11.23
C LYS A 5 -6.33 -15.94 11.27
N VAL A 6 -6.93 -15.26 12.24
CA VAL A 6 -6.74 -13.80 12.46
C VAL A 6 -5.28 -13.47 12.71
N GLY A 7 -4.60 -14.19 13.62
CA GLY A 7 -3.19 -13.95 13.92
C GLY A 7 -2.29 -14.14 12.69
N ARG A 8 -2.56 -15.17 11.87
CA ARG A 8 -1.84 -15.38 10.62
C ARG A 8 -2.01 -14.21 9.64
N LEU A 9 -3.24 -13.75 9.43
CA LEU A 9 -3.56 -12.67 8.50
C LEU A 9 -2.99 -11.32 8.96
N GLN A 10 -3.04 -11.02 10.26
CA GLN A 10 -2.40 -9.82 10.81
C GLN A 10 -0.87 -9.86 10.63
N GLY A 11 -0.26 -11.02 10.85
CA GLY A 11 1.16 -11.22 10.61
C GLY A 11 1.54 -11.09 9.13
N GLU A 12 0.69 -11.58 8.22
CA GLU A 12 0.88 -11.42 6.78
C GLU A 12 0.79 -9.95 6.36
N LEU A 13 -0.23 -9.23 6.85
CA LEU A 13 -0.38 -7.80 6.61
C LEU A 13 0.84 -7.00 7.09
N HIS A 14 1.42 -7.36 8.24
CA HIS A 14 2.57 -6.68 8.81
C HIS A 14 3.87 -6.95 8.05
N ARG A 15 4.05 -8.17 7.51
CA ARG A 15 5.28 -8.57 6.81
C ARG A 15 5.24 -8.33 5.31
N ALA A 16 4.08 -8.04 4.75
CA ALA A 16 3.93 -7.79 3.32
C ALA A 16 4.80 -6.61 2.87
N HIS A 17 5.71 -6.86 1.93
CA HIS A 17 6.56 -5.86 1.29
C HIS A 17 6.65 -6.14 -0.21
N VAL A 18 6.59 -5.09 -1.00
CA VAL A 18 6.84 -5.11 -2.44
C VAL A 18 8.35 -5.17 -2.65
N ARG A 19 8.82 -6.15 -3.43
CA ARG A 19 10.21 -6.16 -3.93
C ARG A 19 10.39 -5.06 -4.97
N GLU A 20 11.60 -4.55 -5.18
CA GLU A 20 11.86 -3.43 -6.12
C GLU A 20 11.31 -3.63 -7.55
N LYS A 21 11.26 -4.88 -8.04
CA LYS A 21 10.67 -5.24 -9.35
C LYS A 21 9.26 -5.85 -9.24
N GLY A 22 8.64 -5.77 -8.06
CA GLY A 22 7.33 -6.34 -7.79
C GLY A 22 6.21 -5.49 -8.35
N ASN A 23 5.12 -6.13 -8.77
CA ASN A 23 3.93 -5.40 -9.22
C ASN A 23 3.22 -4.77 -8.01
N VAL A 24 3.34 -3.45 -7.89
CA VAL A 24 2.79 -2.65 -6.79
C VAL A 24 1.26 -2.73 -6.78
N ARG A 25 0.61 -2.71 -7.95
CA ARG A 25 -0.85 -2.82 -8.07
C ARG A 25 -1.37 -4.14 -7.52
N SER A 26 -0.74 -5.26 -7.88
CA SER A 26 -1.10 -6.60 -7.37
C SER A 26 -0.84 -6.70 -5.86
N HIS A 27 0.22 -6.07 -5.37
CA HIS A 27 0.49 -6.03 -3.92
C HIS A 27 -0.57 -5.25 -3.16
N LEU A 28 -0.97 -4.06 -3.64
CA LEU A 28 -2.04 -3.29 -3.01
C LEU A 28 -3.34 -4.10 -2.99
N HIS A 29 -3.69 -4.77 -4.09
CA HIS A 29 -4.86 -5.67 -4.13
C HIS A 29 -4.80 -6.74 -3.02
N LYS A 30 -3.64 -7.38 -2.86
CA LYS A 30 -3.43 -8.38 -1.81
C LYS A 30 -3.63 -7.82 -0.39
N LEU A 31 -3.18 -6.60 -0.11
CA LEU A 31 -3.39 -5.97 1.20
C LEU A 31 -4.89 -5.76 1.47
N PHE A 32 -5.65 -5.30 0.47
CA PHE A 32 -7.10 -5.12 0.58
C PHE A 32 -7.82 -6.46 0.78
N ASP A 33 -7.40 -7.52 0.09
CA ASP A 33 -7.95 -8.87 0.30
C ASP A 33 -7.71 -9.36 1.74
N ILE A 34 -6.53 -9.10 2.31
CA ILE A 34 -6.22 -9.44 3.70
C ILE A 34 -7.10 -8.62 4.66
N ARG A 35 -7.28 -7.31 4.41
CA ARG A 35 -8.16 -6.44 5.19
C ARG A 35 -9.60 -6.97 5.20
N ASN A 36 -10.13 -7.34 4.04
CA ASN A 36 -11.49 -7.86 3.92
C ASN A 36 -11.64 -9.20 4.65
N GLN A 37 -10.68 -10.13 4.49
CA GLN A 37 -10.67 -11.40 5.22
C GLN A 37 -10.58 -11.22 6.74
N LEU A 38 -9.90 -10.18 7.22
CA LEU A 38 -9.85 -9.84 8.64
C LEU A 38 -11.21 -9.29 9.12
N ALA A 39 -11.87 -8.45 8.32
CA ALA A 39 -13.21 -7.93 8.60
C ALA A 39 -14.27 -9.04 8.68
N ASP A 40 -14.22 -10.02 7.76
CA ASP A 40 -15.08 -11.21 7.77
C ASP A 40 -14.92 -12.03 9.07
N LEU A 41 -13.76 -11.94 9.70
CA LEU A 41 -13.45 -12.59 10.98
C LEU A 41 -13.71 -11.67 12.20
N SER A 42 -14.42 -10.56 12.00
CA SER A 42 -14.69 -9.51 13.01
C SER A 42 -13.43 -8.82 13.55
N SER A 43 -12.28 -8.95 12.88
CA SER A 43 -11.04 -8.25 13.21
C SER A 43 -10.86 -7.07 12.27
N HIS A 44 -11.36 -5.90 12.66
CA HIS A 44 -11.32 -4.72 11.80
C HIS A 44 -9.92 -4.09 11.81
N VAL A 45 -9.40 -3.80 10.62
CA VAL A 45 -8.22 -2.95 10.42
C VAL A 45 -8.73 -1.58 10.01
N ASN A 46 -8.42 -0.55 10.80
CA ASN A 46 -8.89 0.80 10.49
C ASN A 46 -8.06 1.43 9.36
N ASP A 47 -8.59 2.53 8.82
CA ASP A 47 -7.99 3.23 7.70
C ASP A 47 -6.57 3.70 7.97
N LEU A 48 -6.32 4.26 9.16
CA LEU A 48 -4.98 4.72 9.55
C LEU A 48 -3.96 3.57 9.59
N GLN A 49 -4.36 2.43 10.17
CA GLN A 49 -3.54 1.22 10.21
C GLN A 49 -3.27 0.72 8.79
N MET A 50 -4.29 0.70 7.93
CA MET A 50 -4.15 0.24 6.56
C MET A 50 -3.24 1.17 5.73
N VAL A 51 -3.37 2.49 5.89
CA VAL A 51 -2.53 3.51 5.25
C VAL A 51 -1.07 3.37 5.69
N ASP A 52 -0.79 3.24 7.00
CA ASP A 52 0.56 3.00 7.50
C ASP A 52 1.15 1.71 6.91
N ARG A 53 0.36 0.64 6.85
CA ARG A 53 0.80 -0.66 6.28
C ARG A 53 1.10 -0.54 4.80
N MET A 54 0.23 0.10 4.02
CA MET A 54 0.46 0.34 2.59
C MET A 54 1.75 1.11 2.37
N LEU A 55 1.97 2.23 3.06
CA LEU A 55 3.18 3.05 2.92
C LEU A 55 4.46 2.28 3.30
N ARG A 56 4.46 1.56 4.42
CA ARG A 56 5.63 0.77 4.85
C ARG A 56 5.94 -0.38 3.91
N SER A 57 4.92 -0.99 3.32
CA SER A 57 5.07 -2.12 2.42
C SER A 57 5.65 -1.77 1.04
N LEU A 58 5.68 -0.49 0.66
CA LEU A 58 6.28 -0.05 -0.61
C LEU A 58 7.81 -0.29 -0.63
N PRO A 59 8.43 -0.45 -1.80
CA PRO A 59 9.88 -0.53 -1.89
C PRO A 59 10.54 0.81 -1.51
N ALA A 60 11.81 0.77 -1.10
CA ALA A 60 12.60 1.95 -0.76
C ALA A 60 13.12 2.68 -2.01
N LEU A 61 12.19 3.07 -2.89
CA LEU A 61 12.47 3.91 -4.06
C LEU A 61 12.16 5.36 -3.71
N THR A 62 12.98 6.29 -4.19
CA THR A 62 12.86 7.74 -3.93
C THR A 62 11.43 8.27 -4.13
N ARG A 63 10.72 7.79 -5.16
CA ARG A 63 9.33 8.14 -5.46
C ARG A 63 8.35 7.84 -4.31
N TYR A 64 8.52 6.70 -3.65
CA TYR A 64 7.67 6.31 -2.52
C TYR A 64 8.11 6.95 -1.23
N ASP A 65 9.39 7.27 -1.08
CA ASP A 65 9.87 8.02 0.08
C ASP A 65 9.36 9.45 0.10
N GLU A 66 9.22 10.09 -1.07
CA GLU A 66 8.53 11.37 -1.18
C GLU A 66 7.05 11.27 -0.83
N LEU A 67 6.37 10.21 -1.30
CA LEU A 67 4.97 9.96 -0.95
C LEU A 67 4.82 9.71 0.56
N ARG A 68 5.70 8.88 1.14
CA ARG A 68 5.77 8.63 2.59
C ARG A 68 5.95 9.92 3.34
N ARG A 69 6.91 10.77 2.94
CA ARG A 69 7.11 12.09 3.57
C ARG A 69 5.86 12.96 3.47
N LYS A 70 5.24 13.08 2.29
CA LYS A 70 4.04 13.90 2.09
C LYS A 70 2.87 13.43 2.96
N VAL A 71 2.64 12.13 3.02
CA VAL A 71 1.57 11.57 3.85
C VAL A 71 1.95 11.72 5.32
N LEU A 72 3.12 11.25 5.76
CA LEU A 72 3.59 11.28 7.16
C LEU A 72 3.83 12.67 7.76
N LEU A 73 4.06 13.70 6.93
CA LEU A 73 4.20 15.09 7.36
C LEU A 73 2.90 15.88 7.23
N SER A 74 1.82 15.26 6.74
CA SER A 74 0.52 15.91 6.69
C SER A 74 -0.04 16.13 8.09
N SER A 75 -0.43 17.37 8.39
CA SER A 75 -1.09 17.75 9.65
C SER A 75 -2.43 17.05 9.85
N ASP A 76 -3.05 16.58 8.76
CA ASP A 76 -4.24 15.77 8.79
C ASP A 76 -3.97 14.45 8.06
N MET A 77 -3.81 13.37 8.83
CA MET A 77 -3.66 12.01 8.31
C MET A 77 -4.99 11.36 7.99
N THR A 78 -6.07 11.83 8.61
CA THR A 78 -7.40 11.23 8.52
C THR A 78 -8.03 11.45 7.15
N LYS A 79 -7.55 12.47 6.42
CA LYS A 79 -7.89 12.69 5.00
C LYS A 79 -7.41 11.59 4.05
N TYR A 80 -6.42 10.79 4.45
CA TYR A 80 -5.93 9.70 3.61
C TYR A 80 -6.70 8.43 3.93
N THR A 81 -7.63 8.07 3.05
CA THR A 81 -8.25 6.75 3.06
C THR A 81 -7.35 5.75 2.32
N PRO A 82 -7.43 4.44 2.64
CA PRO A 82 -6.70 3.40 1.93
C PRO A 82 -6.97 3.44 0.42
N GLU A 83 -8.22 3.71 0.03
CA GLU A 83 -8.68 3.81 -1.35
C GLU A 83 -8.01 5.00 -2.05
N LEU A 84 -7.98 6.17 -1.41
CA LEU A 84 -7.28 7.33 -1.95
C LEU A 84 -5.77 7.07 -2.07
N LEU A 85 -5.16 6.46 -1.06
CA LEU A 85 -3.73 6.16 -1.10
C LEU A 85 -3.39 5.18 -2.23
N ARG A 86 -4.24 4.19 -2.48
CA ARG A 86 -4.09 3.26 -3.61
C ARG A 86 -4.03 4.00 -4.93
N GLU A 87 -4.96 4.92 -5.18
CA GLU A 87 -5.00 5.71 -6.41
C GLU A 87 -3.76 6.61 -6.57
N ILE A 88 -3.30 7.24 -5.48
CA ILE A 88 -2.08 8.06 -5.50
C ILE A 88 -0.85 7.20 -5.87
N ILE A 89 -0.72 6.01 -5.28
CA ILE A 89 0.39 5.09 -5.58
C ILE A 89 0.34 4.63 -7.04
N ILE A 90 -0.84 4.22 -7.54
CA ILE A 90 -1.00 3.77 -8.93
C ILE A 90 -0.71 4.92 -9.91
N THR A 91 -1.17 6.13 -9.60
CA THR A 91 -0.87 7.31 -10.42
C THR A 91 0.63 7.59 -10.46
N ALA A 92 1.33 7.45 -9.33
CA ALA A 92 2.78 7.59 -9.27
C ALA A 92 3.53 6.51 -10.07
N GLU A 93 2.98 5.29 -10.18
CA GLU A 93 3.52 4.25 -11.06
C GLU A 93 3.39 4.62 -12.54
N SER A 94 2.17 4.96 -12.99
CA SER A 94 1.89 5.25 -14.40
C SER A 94 2.75 6.38 -14.97
N ARG A 95 2.95 7.44 -14.19
CA ARG A 95 3.79 8.59 -14.59
C ARG A 95 5.26 8.22 -14.83
N ASN A 96 5.75 7.11 -14.29
CA ASN A 96 7.11 6.64 -14.54
C ASN A 96 7.20 5.71 -15.76
N GLU A 97 6.17 4.91 -16.03
CA GLU A 97 6.11 4.11 -17.27
C GLU A 97 6.16 5.02 -18.51
N ASP A 98 5.50 6.18 -18.45
CA ASP A 98 5.55 7.18 -19.52
C ASP A 98 6.94 7.82 -19.70
N LEU A 99 7.75 7.88 -18.64
CA LEU A 99 9.11 8.44 -18.68
C LEU A 99 10.14 7.43 -19.22
N ASP A 100 10.01 6.15 -18.90
CA ASP A 100 10.83 5.09 -19.53
C ASP A 100 10.42 4.84 -21.00
N GLY A 101 9.16 5.07 -21.35
CA GLY A 101 8.66 4.98 -22.73
C GLY A 101 9.08 6.13 -23.65
N ASN A 102 9.38 7.31 -23.10
CA ASN A 102 9.75 8.49 -23.89
C ASN A 102 11.27 8.73 -24.02
N ILE A 103 12.13 7.86 -23.48
CA ILE A 103 13.60 8.04 -23.57
C ILE A 103 14.24 7.39 -24.82
N PHE A 104 13.47 6.66 -25.64
CA PHE A 104 13.95 6.14 -26.95
C PHE A 104 13.16 6.66 -28.16
N GLY A 105 12.58 7.86 -28.05
CA GLY A 105 11.89 8.57 -29.12
C GLY A 105 12.68 9.75 -29.69
N LEU A 106 13.96 9.55 -30.00
CA LEU A 106 14.79 10.47 -30.81
C LEU A 106 15.66 9.67 -31.78
#